data_AF-A0A087LYR5-F1
#
_entry.id   AF-A0A087LYR5-F1
#
_cell.length_a   1.000
_cell.length_b   1.000
_cell.length_c   1.000
_cell.angle_alpha   90.00
_cell.angle_beta   90.00
_cell.angle_gamma   90.00
#
_symmetry.space_group_name_H-M   'P 1'
#
loop_
_entity.id
_entity.type
_entity.pdbx_description
1 polymer ?
#
loop_
_entity_poly.entity_id
_entity_poly.type
_entity_poly.pdbx_seq_one_letter_code
_entity_poly.pdbx_strand_id
1 'polypeptide(L)' 'MPPNHASAIIRWRDQVDELGGGLGAFDQSATVSTMLFGCHSWLNHHAGTASAEEAATMHRIKAELEAWMSARGLRYTQ' A
#
# COMPACT_ATOMS: atom_id res chain seq x y z
N MET A 1 3.12 -18.95 -1.54
CA MET A 1 2.90 -17.62 -0.95
C MET A 1 1.71 -17.75 0.00
N PRO A 2 1.71 -17.27 1.25
CA PRO A 2 0.48 -17.32 2.03
C PRO A 2 -0.52 -16.39 1.32
N PRO A 3 -1.64 -16.91 0.83
CA PRO A 3 -2.58 -16.19 -0.06
C PRO A 3 -3.33 -15.04 0.64
N ASN A 4 -2.92 -14.65 1.85
CA ASN A 4 -3.66 -13.74 2.72
C ASN A 4 -3.15 -12.29 2.67
N HIS A 5 -1.87 -12.02 2.41
CA HIS A 5 -1.31 -10.67 2.57
C HIS A 5 -1.66 -9.73 1.41
N ALA A 6 -1.56 -10.17 0.15
CA ALA A 6 -2.01 -9.36 -1.00
C ALA A 6 -3.49 -9.01 -0.87
N SER A 7 -4.34 -10.02 -0.63
CA SER A 7 -5.78 -9.84 -0.49
C SER A 7 -6.14 -8.96 0.71
N ALA A 8 -5.39 -9.03 1.81
CA ALA A 8 -5.59 -8.15 2.97
C ALA A 8 -5.25 -6.69 2.64
N ILE A 9 -4.14 -6.43 1.94
CA ILE A 9 -3.74 -5.08 1.52
C ILE A 9 -4.75 -4.49 0.53
N ILE A 10 -5.21 -5.29 -0.45
CA ILE A 10 -6.21 -4.88 -1.43
C ILE A 10 -7.54 -4.56 -0.73
N ARG A 11 -8.06 -5.48 0.10
CA ARG A 11 -9.31 -5.26 0.85
C ARG A 11 -9.25 -4.05 1.77
N TRP A 12 -8.14 -3.88 2.50
CA TRP A 12 -7.95 -2.69 3.33
C TRP A 12 -7.99 -1.43 2.47
N ARG A 13 -7.34 -1.45 1.30
CA ARG A 13 -7.34 -0.28 0.41
C ARG A 13 -8.73 0.06 -0.10
N ASP A 14 -9.52 -0.95 -0.50
CA ASP A 14 -10.90 -0.79 -0.94
C ASP A 14 -11.74 -0.16 0.16
N GLN A 15 -11.59 -0.60 1.42
CA GLN A 15 -12.25 0.01 2.57
C GLN A 15 -11.87 1.48 2.77
N VAL A 16 -10.61 1.84 2.56
CA VAL A 16 -10.15 3.23 2.66
C VAL A 16 -10.77 4.11 1.56
N ASP A 17 -10.99 3.56 0.36
CA ASP A 17 -11.68 4.26 -0.73
C ASP A 17 -13.18 4.42 -0.44
N GLU A 18 -13.84 3.38 0.07
CA GLU A 18 -15.26 3.43 0.49
C GLU A 18 -15.53 4.48 1.57
N LEU A 19 -14.55 4.72 2.45
CA LEU A 19 -14.64 5.73 3.50
C LEU A 19 -14.37 7.17 2.99
N GLY A 20 -14.09 7.34 1.69
CA GLY A 20 -14.04 8.64 1.01
C GLY A 20 -12.83 9.53 1.33
N GLY A 21 -11.93 9.10 2.22
CA GLY A 21 -10.76 9.87 2.65
C GLY A 21 -9.48 9.56 1.87
N GLY A 22 -9.42 8.42 1.18
CA GLY A 22 -8.20 7.92 0.57
C GLY A 22 -7.04 7.83 1.58
N LEU A 23 -5.82 7.65 1.08
CA LEU A 23 -4.64 7.70 1.95
C LEU A 23 -4.40 9.11 2.53
N GLY A 24 -4.91 10.15 1.86
CA GLY A 24 -4.74 11.54 2.26
C GLY A 24 -5.27 11.86 3.66
N ALA A 25 -6.32 11.16 4.10
CA ALA A 25 -6.94 11.32 5.41
C ALA A 25 -6.09 10.80 6.58
N PHE A 26 -5.08 9.96 6.34
CA PHE A 26 -4.24 9.46 7.42
C PHE A 26 -3.25 10.53 7.90
N ASP A 27 -3.19 10.68 9.22
CA ASP A 27 -2.18 11.48 9.90
C ASP A 27 -0.81 10.80 9.79
N GLN A 28 0.26 11.60 9.92
CA GLN A 28 1.63 11.08 9.89
C GLN A 28 2.04 10.58 11.29
N SER A 29 1.25 9.69 11.90
CA SER A 29 1.70 9.00 13.10
C SER A 29 2.75 7.95 12.77
N ALA A 30 3.58 7.63 13.76
CA ALA A 30 4.58 6.56 13.64
C ALA A 30 3.90 5.23 13.27
N THR A 31 2.76 4.92 13.88
CA THR A 31 2.00 3.69 13.63
C THR A 31 1.49 3.60 12.20
N VAL A 32 0.84 4.65 11.68
CA VAL A 32 0.36 4.69 10.29
C VAL A 32 1.54 4.54 9.34
N SER A 33 2.60 5.32 9.57
CA SER A 33 3.79 5.29 8.70
C SER A 33 4.39 3.89 8.63
N THR A 34 4.59 3.22 9.77
CA THR A 34 5.11 1.84 9.83
C THR A 34 4.21 0.85 9.09
N MET A 35 2.89 0.96 9.25
CA MET A 35 1.94 0.09 8.54
C MET A 35 2.03 0.28 7.02
N LEU A 36 2.01 1.54 6.55
CA LEU A 36 2.07 1.86 5.12
C LEU A 36 3.41 1.46 4.49
N PHE A 37 4.51 1.63 5.21
CA PHE A 37 5.82 1.11 4.81
C PHE A 37 5.85 -0.42 4.72
N GLY A 38 5.24 -1.11 5.67
CA GLY A 38 5.12 -2.58 5.64
C GLY A 38 4.34 -3.07 4.43
N CYS A 39 3.20 -2.44 4.12
CA CYS A 39 2.42 -2.72 2.92
C CYS A 39 3.22 -2.46 1.65
N HIS A 40 3.89 -1.31 1.55
CA HIS A 40 4.72 -0.96 0.39
C HIS A 40 5.85 -1.98 0.17
N SER A 41 6.59 -2.32 1.23
CA SER A 41 7.69 -3.29 1.15
C SER A 41 7.21 -4.66 0.71
N TRP A 42 6.07 -5.12 1.23
CA TRP A 42 5.48 -6.39 0.84
C TRP A 42 5.07 -6.40 -0.65
N LEU A 43 4.34 -5.35 -1.09
CA LEU A 43 3.92 -5.22 -2.49
C LEU A 43 5.12 -5.20 -3.44
N ASN A 44 6.20 -4.51 -3.06
CA ASN A 44 7.41 -4.43 -3.86
C ASN A 44 8.09 -5.80 -4.08
N HIS A 45 8.08 -6.68 -3.07
CA HIS A 45 8.71 -8.00 -3.16
C HIS A 45 7.84 -9.04 -3.86
N HIS A 46 6.51 -8.89 -3.86
CA HIS A 46 5.59 -9.94 -4.26
C HIS A 46 4.78 -9.67 -5.54
N ALA A 47 4.80 -8.44 -6.08
CA ALA A 47 4.06 -8.11 -7.30
C ALA A 47 4.45 -8.96 -8.53
N GLY A 48 5.72 -9.35 -8.66
CA GLY A 48 6.21 -10.18 -9.78
C GLY A 48 5.75 -11.64 -9.76
N THR A 49 5.06 -12.06 -8.71
CA THR A 49 4.59 -13.44 -8.49
C THR A 49 3.07 -13.58 -8.47
N ALA A 50 2.35 -12.48 -8.71
CA ALA A 50 0.89 -12.43 -8.72
C ALA A 50 0.32 -12.66 -10.15
N SER A 51 -0.98 -12.94 -10.25
CA SER A 51 -1.67 -12.92 -11.55
C SER A 51 -1.65 -11.52 -12.17
N ALA A 52 -1.88 -11.38 -13.48
CA ALA A 52 -1.79 -10.09 -14.16
C ALA A 52 -2.76 -9.02 -13.58
N GLU A 53 -3.97 -9.43 -13.20
CA GLU A 53 -4.98 -8.56 -12.60
C GLU A 53 -4.60 -8.12 -11.18
N GLU A 54 -4.14 -9.06 -10.36
CA GLU A 54 -3.64 -8.77 -9.01
C GLU A 54 -2.39 -7.89 -9.07
N ALA A 55 -1.46 -8.15 -10.00
CA ALA A 55 -0.26 -7.35 -10.18
C ALA A 55 -0.60 -5.90 -10.55
N ALA A 56 -1.55 -5.67 -11.46
CA ALA A 56 -2.01 -4.32 -11.81
C ALA A 56 -2.55 -3.57 -10.58
N THR A 57 -3.35 -4.27 -9.76
CA THR A 57 -3.90 -3.71 -8.52
C THR A 57 -2.80 -3.42 -7.50
N MET A 58 -1.88 -4.36 -7.29
CA MET A 58 -0.74 -4.21 -6.39
C MET A 58 0.17 -3.04 -6.80
N HIS A 59 0.42 -2.86 -8.10
CA HIS A 59 1.20 -1.74 -8.62
C HIS A 59 0.51 -0.40 -8.40
N ARG A 60 -0.82 -0.31 -8.61
CA ARG A 60 -1.59 0.89 -8.30
C ARG A 60 -1.47 1.26 -6.83
N ILE A 61 -1.73 0.30 -5.93
CA ILE A 61 -1.67 0.54 -4.47
C ILE A 61 -0.26 0.97 -4.06
N LYS A 62 0.78 0.32 -4.59
CA LYS A 62 2.18 0.70 -4.34
C LYS A 62 2.44 2.17 -4.71
N ALA A 63 2.01 2.61 -5.89
CA ALA A 63 2.20 3.99 -6.34
C ALA A 63 1.47 5.00 -5.44
N GLU A 64 0.28 4.67 -4.95
CA GLU A 64 -0.47 5.51 -4.02
C GLU A 64 0.23 5.64 -2.66
N LEU A 65 0.81 4.55 -2.15
CA LEU A 65 1.63 4.56 -0.93
C LEU A 65 2.87 5.45 -1.12
N GLU A 66 3.55 5.34 -2.27
CA GLU A 66 4.71 6.18 -2.61
C GLU A 66 4.35 7.65 -2.69
N ALA A 67 3.20 7.99 -3.30
CA ALA A 67 2.69 9.35 -3.34
C ALA A 67 2.40 9.90 -1.93
N TRP A 68 1.77 9.09 -1.07
CA TRP A 68 1.49 9.47 0.31
C TRP A 68 2.77 9.74 1.11
N MET A 69 3.76 8.86 0.99
CA MET A 69 5.06 8.98 1.65
C MET A 69 5.82 10.21 1.15
N SER A 70 5.89 10.40 -0.18
CA SER A 70 6.57 11.54 -0.80
C SER A 70 5.97 12.88 -0.38
N ALA A 71 4.64 12.99 -0.32
CA ALA A 71 3.94 14.20 0.13
C ALA A 71 4.27 14.59 1.59
N ARG A 72 4.75 13.63 2.39
CA ARG A 72 5.08 13.78 3.82
C ARG A 72 6.58 13.75 4.10
N GLY A 73 7.42 13.86 3.06
CA GLY A 73 8.88 13.86 3.18
C GLY A 73 9.48 12.51 3.60
N LEU A 74 8.69 11.43 3.57
CA LEU A 74 9.14 10.09 3.88
C LEU A 74 9.79 9.50 2.62
N ARG A 75 11.09 9.21 2.69
CA ARG A 75 11.81 8.52 1.62
C ARG A 75 11.95 7.05 1.97
N TYR A 76 11.43 6.19 1.12
CA TYR A 76 11.77 4.78 1.13
C TYR A 76 13.15 4.62 0.47
N THR A 77 14.20 4.55 1.28
CA THR A 77 15.50 4.08 0.83
C THR A 77 15.51 2.56 0.99
N GLN A 78 15.46 1.83 -0.13
CA GLN A 78 15.78 0.40 -0.14
C GLN A 78 17.25 0.18 0.20
#